data_AF-A0A9X8ZY25-F1
#
_entry.id   AF-A0A9X8ZY25-F1
#
_cell.length_a   1.000
_cell.length_b   1.000
_cell.length_c   1.000
_cell.angle_alpha   90.00
_cell.angle_beta   90.00
_cell.angle_gamma   90.00
#
_symmetry.space_group_name_H-M   'P 1'
#
loop_
_entity.id
_entity.type
_entity.pdbx_description
1 polymer ?
#
loop_
_entity_poly.entity_id
_entity_poly.type
_entity_poly.pdbx_seq_one_letter_code
_entity_poly.pdbx_strand_id
1 'polypeptide(L)' 'LAMDITSQSAKFQLETVFGETKEGQWLSENAHKFGFVVRYTKAKETITGYRYEPWHVRYVGNPQATYLYDNQLTLEEVT' A
#
# COMPACT_ATOMS: atom_id res chain seq x y z
N LEU A 1 -3.12 13.10 2.30
CA LEU A 1 -3.95 12.27 1.38
C LEU A 1 -3.75 10.77 1.67
N ALA A 2 -3.57 10.39 2.93
CA ALA A 2 -3.30 9.02 3.33
C ALA A 2 -4.38 8.55 4.30
N MET A 3 -4.59 7.23 4.37
CA MET A 3 -5.50 6.57 5.29
C MET A 3 -4.87 5.25 5.74
N ASP A 4 -4.97 4.95 7.02
CA ASP A 4 -4.64 3.62 7.54
C ASP A 4 -5.91 2.77 7.57
N ILE A 5 -5.87 1.58 6.96
CA ILE A 5 -6.99 0.66 6.91
C ILE A 5 -6.60 -0.75 7.34
N THR A 6 -7.54 -1.45 7.93
CA THR A 6 -7.35 -2.79 8.48
C THR A 6 -8.67 -3.56 8.37
N SER A 7 -8.69 -4.78 8.86
CA SER A 7 -9.82 -5.70 8.78
C SER A 7 -10.08 -6.37 10.13
N GLN A 8 -11.27 -6.94 10.26
CA GLN A 8 -11.61 -7.77 11.41
C GLN A 8 -10.68 -8.98 11.53
N SER A 9 -10.23 -9.55 10.41
CA SER A 9 -9.26 -10.66 10.36
C SER A 9 -7.90 -10.30 10.96
N ALA A 10 -7.50 -9.02 10.90
CA ALA A 10 -6.34 -8.46 11.59
C ALA A 10 -6.67 -7.85 12.97
N LYS A 11 -7.85 -8.14 13.53
CA LYS A 11 -8.34 -7.59 14.82
C LYS A 11 -8.35 -6.06 14.86
N PHE A 12 -8.54 -5.44 13.70
CA PHE A 12 -8.47 -4.00 13.50
C PHE A 12 -7.16 -3.37 13.99
N GLN A 13 -6.07 -4.13 14.00
CA GLN A 13 -4.73 -3.63 14.35
C GLN A 13 -3.97 -3.20 13.10
N LEU A 14 -3.03 -2.27 13.27
CA LEU A 14 -2.11 -1.80 12.24
C LEU A 14 -0.78 -2.56 12.38
N GLU A 15 -0.83 -3.85 12.06
CA GLU A 15 0.29 -4.79 12.22
C GLU A 15 0.57 -5.49 10.89
N THR A 16 1.80 -5.99 10.71
CA THR A 16 2.23 -6.60 9.45
C THR A 16 1.40 -7.83 9.07
N VAL A 17 0.80 -8.51 10.05
CA VAL A 17 -0.14 -9.62 9.85
C VAL A 17 -1.33 -9.22 8.96
N PHE A 18 -1.70 -7.93 8.90
CA PHE A 18 -2.75 -7.46 7.99
C PHE A 18 -2.42 -7.81 6.53
N GLY A 19 -1.16 -7.67 6.11
CA GLY A 19 -0.71 -8.01 4.76
C GLY A 19 -0.81 -9.50 4.42
N GLU A 20 -0.95 -10.37 5.43
CA GLU A 20 -1.12 -11.81 5.27
C GLU A 20 -2.60 -12.23 5.23
N THR A 21 -3.51 -11.34 5.60
CA THR A 21 -4.96 -11.57 5.52
C THR A 21 -5.46 -11.49 4.08
N LYS A 22 -6.63 -12.08 3.80
CA LYS A 22 -7.28 -11.98 2.49
C LYS A 22 -7.57 -10.53 2.11
N GLU A 23 -7.95 -9.71 3.09
CA GLU A 23 -8.29 -8.31 2.90
C GLU A 23 -7.05 -7.45 2.59
N GLY A 24 -5.92 -7.71 3.27
CA GLY A 24 -4.66 -7.02 2.99
C GLY A 24 -4.06 -7.40 1.63
N GLN A 25 -4.14 -8.68 1.25
CA GLN A 25 -3.74 -9.12 -0.09
C GLN A 25 -4.62 -8.49 -1.18
N TRP A 26 -5.94 -8.52 -0.98
CA TRP A 26 -6.87 -7.85 -1.88
C TRP A 26 -6.55 -6.36 -2.00
N LEU A 27 -6.28 -5.68 -0.89
CA LEU A 27 -5.91 -4.28 -0.91
C LEU A 27 -4.64 -4.03 -1.72
N SER A 28 -3.59 -4.81 -1.48
CA SER A 28 -2.32 -4.69 -2.20
C SER A 28 -2.48 -4.87 -3.72
N GLU A 29 -3.40 -5.73 -4.15
CA GLU A 29 -3.64 -6.03 -5.57
C GLU A 29 -4.66 -5.09 -6.24
N ASN A 30 -5.49 -4.38 -5.46
CA ASN A 30 -6.64 -3.65 -6.01
C ASN A 30 -6.65 -2.16 -5.69
N ALA A 31 -5.88 -1.67 -4.70
CA ALA A 31 -5.86 -0.26 -4.32
C ALA A 31 -5.63 0.69 -5.51
N HIS A 32 -4.78 0.30 -6.45
CA HIS A 32 -4.42 1.09 -7.63
C HIS A 32 -5.62 1.40 -8.54
N LYS A 33 -6.62 0.50 -8.58
CA LYS A 33 -7.86 0.66 -9.35
C LYS A 33 -8.73 1.81 -8.85
N PHE A 34 -8.48 2.26 -7.62
CA PHE A 34 -9.20 3.33 -6.93
C PHE A 34 -8.32 4.56 -6.68
N GLY A 35 -7.13 4.62 -7.28
CA GLY A 35 -6.23 5.76 -7.16
C GLY A 35 -5.36 5.75 -5.89
N PHE A 36 -5.28 4.60 -5.20
CA PHE A 36 -4.46 4.41 -4.02
C PHE A 36 -3.27 3.48 -4.30
N VAL A 37 -2.20 3.65 -3.55
CA VAL A 37 -1.09 2.69 -3.49
C VAL A 37 -0.82 2.30 -2.05
N VAL A 38 -0.39 1.06 -1.81
CA VAL A 38 0.25 0.68 -0.54
C VAL A 38 1.59 1.40 -0.49
N ARG A 39 1.71 2.38 0.41
CA ARG A 39 2.77 3.39 0.31
C ARG A 39 4.15 2.86 0.67
N TYR A 40 4.19 1.93 1.63
CA TYR A 40 5.42 1.39 2.21
C TYR A 40 5.42 -0.12 2.08
N THR A 41 5.91 -0.61 0.94
CA THR A 41 6.05 -2.05 0.67
C THR A 41 7.35 -2.60 1.24
N LYS A 42 7.37 -3.88 1.65
CA LYS A 42 8.55 -4.55 2.20
C LYS A 42 9.80 -4.49 1.31
N ALA A 43 9.63 -4.50 -0.02
CA ALA A 43 10.75 -4.46 -0.96
C ALA A 43 11.41 -3.08 -1.09
N LYS A 44 10.82 -2.02 -0.53
CA LYS A 44 11.18 -0.63 -0.80
C LYS A 44 11.59 0.15 0.45
N GLU A 45 11.84 -0.53 1.57
CA GLU A 45 12.18 0.12 2.86
C GLU A 45 13.43 1.03 2.74
N THR A 46 14.42 0.65 1.93
CA THR A 46 15.63 1.45 1.71
C THR A 46 15.40 2.71 0.88
N ILE A 47 14.35 2.74 0.07
CA ILE A 47 13.99 3.88 -0.79
C ILE A 47 13.04 4.81 -0.04
N THR A 48 12.01 4.25 0.61
CA THR A 48 11.00 5.05 1.32
C THR A 48 11.49 5.52 2.68
N GLY A 49 12.41 4.79 3.32
CA GLY A 49 12.85 5.03 4.70
C GLY A 49 11.87 4.54 5.77
N TYR A 50 10.79 3.84 5.37
CA TYR A 50 9.78 3.29 6.27
C TYR A 50 9.78 1.77 6.21
N ARG A 51 9.45 1.15 7.34
CA ARG A 51 9.23 -0.30 7.40
C ARG A 51 7.99 -0.67 6.60
N TYR A 52 7.80 -1.97 6.34
CA TYR A 52 6.59 -2.47 5.71
C TYR A 52 5.32 -2.10 6.51
N GLU A 53 4.41 -1.38 5.87
CA GLU A 53 3.11 -0.97 6.44
C GLU A 53 1.97 -1.33 5.46
N PRO A 54 1.47 -2.59 5.46
CA PRO A 54 0.42 -3.02 4.54
C PRO A 54 -0.90 -2.26 4.68
N TRP A 55 -1.12 -1.60 5.82
CA TRP A 55 -2.32 -0.83 6.13
C TRP A 55 -2.29 0.59 5.56
N HIS A 56 -1.11 1.13 5.28
CA HIS A 56 -0.95 2.54 4.93
C HIS A 56 -1.15 2.77 3.43
N VAL A 57 -2.31 3.32 3.07
CA VAL A 57 -2.62 3.67 1.68
C VAL A 57 -2.53 5.16 1.43
N ARG A 58 -1.99 5.51 0.27
CA ARG A 58 -1.83 6.89 -0.17
C ARG A 58 -2.60 7.13 -1.46
N TYR A 59 -3.52 8.10 -1.47
CA TYR A 59 -4.18 8.55 -2.68
C TYR A 59 -3.21 9.37 -3.55
N VAL A 60 -3.13 9.00 -4.82
CA VAL A 60 -2.30 9.62 -5.87
C VAL A 60 -3.06 9.81 -7.19
N GLY A 61 -4.31 9.34 -7.27
CA GLY A 61 -5.14 9.41 -8.48
C GLY A 61 -4.96 8.19 -9.40
N ASN A 62 -6.00 7.87 -10.17
CA ASN A 62 -6.09 6.61 -10.94
C ASN A 62 -4.92 6.33 -11.91
N PRO A 63 -4.54 7.23 -12.84
CA PRO A 63 -3.50 6.90 -13.82
C PRO A 63 -2.14 6.74 -13.15
N GLN A 64 -1.82 7.57 -12.16
CA GLN A 64 -0.55 7.49 -11.44
C GLN A 64 -0.48 6.25 -10.55
N ALA A 65 -1.56 5.92 -9.83
CA ALA A 65 -1.59 4.74 -8.97
C ALA A 65 -1.40 3.45 -9.77
N THR A 66 -2.04 3.34 -10.93
CA THR A 66 -1.90 2.18 -11.82
C THR A 66 -0.48 2.10 -12.39
N TYR A 67 0.08 3.22 -12.85
CA TYR A 67 1.47 3.26 -13.32
C TYR A 67 2.46 2.80 -12.24
N LEU A 68 2.32 3.28 -11.00
CA LEU A 68 3.17 2.87 -9.88
C LEU A 68 3.04 1.37 -9.57
N TYR A 69 1.80 0.87 -9.56
CA TYR A 69 1.52 -0.53 -9.29
C TYR A 69 2.11 -1.46 -10.36
N ASP A 70 1.83 -1.20 -11.64
CA ASP A 70 2.28 -2.03 -12.76
C ASP A 70 3.81 -2.07 -12.89
N ASN A 71 4.49 -0.98 -12.51
CA ASN A 71 5.95 -0.86 -12.58
C ASN A 71 6.65 -1.15 -11.23
N GLN A 72 5.91 -1.48 -10.18
CA GLN A 72 6.44 -1.74 -8.83
C GLN A 72 7.31 -0.58 -8.30
N LEU A 73 6.85 0.66 -8.51
CA LEU A 73 7.55 1.89 -8.14
C LEU A 73 6.97 2.51 -6.87
N THR A 74 7.83 3.16 -6.10
CA THR A 74 7.43 4.08 -5.03
C THR A 74 7.10 5.45 -5.58
N LEU A 75 6.58 6.33 -4.72
CA LEU A 75 6.41 7.73 -5.09
C LEU A 75 7.74 8.45 -5.27
N GLU A 76 8.76 8.12 -4.48
CA GLU A 76 10.12 8.68 -4.60
C GLU A 76 10.75 8.40 -5.97
N GLU A 77 10.44 7.26 -6.59
CA GLU A 77 11.04 6.84 -7.86
C GLU A 77 10.43 7.57 -9.09
N VAL A 78 9.37 8.36 -8.89
CA VAL A 78 8.67 9.08 -9.97
C VAL A 78 8.52 10.59 -9.72
N THR A 79 9.16 11.09 -8.66
CA THR A 79 9.19 12.52 -8.30
C THR A 79 10.55 13.14 -8.54
#